data_AF-A0A7S2C1X2-F1
#
_entry.id   AF-A0A7S2C1X2-F1
#
_cell.length_a   1.000
_cell.length_b   1.000
_cell.length_c   1.000
_cell.angle_alpha   90.00
_cell.angle_beta   90.00
_cell.angle_gamma   90.00
#
_symmetry.space_group_name_H-M   'P 1'
#
loop_
_entity.id
_entity.type
_entity.pdbx_description
1 polymer ?
#
loop_
_entity_poly.entity_id
_entity_poly.type
_entity_poly.pdbx_seq_one_letter_code
_entity_poly.pdbx_strand_id
1 'polypeptide(L)'
;ALAFFFRLYDKKTWWMSLVDAVRRLVLSSLLLVLDRANQLLAALGVSIVYVLMLREIGPHWDAASDVLSYACGLLIIVCILTLVFANAGESLTKSGKAAAGVGCFVVNIGVLVLAIWLVVARWRKKRAVAPGA
;
A
#
# COMPACT_ATOMS: atom_id res chain seq x y z
N ALA A 1 20.11 -1.30 -13.92
CA ALA A 1 19.30 -1.66 -12.73
C ALA A 1 17.89 -1.06 -12.76
N LEU A 2 17.71 0.23 -13.08
CA LEU A 2 16.39 0.89 -13.06
C LEU A 2 15.35 0.35 -14.04
N ALA A 3 15.77 -0.24 -15.17
CA ALA A 3 14.87 -0.80 -16.18
C ALA A 3 13.89 -1.89 -15.66
N PHE A 4 14.21 -2.54 -14.53
CA PHE A 4 13.32 -3.52 -13.91
C PHE A 4 12.02 -2.88 -13.40
N PHE A 5 12.09 -1.68 -12.81
CA PHE A 5 10.90 -0.99 -12.28
C PHE A 5 9.93 -0.55 -13.39
N PHE A 6 10.46 -0.15 -14.55
CA PHE A 6 9.67 0.32 -15.68
C PHE A 6 8.98 -0.79 -16.48
N ARG A 7 9.30 -2.06 -16.21
CA ARG A 7 8.80 -3.21 -16.99
C ARG A 7 7.33 -3.55 -16.69
N LEU A 8 6.80 -3.10 -15.54
CA LEU A 8 5.40 -3.34 -15.14
C LEU A 8 4.43 -2.21 -15.55
N TYR A 9 4.95 -1.04 -15.89
CA TYR A 9 4.15 0.13 -16.23
C TYR A 9 3.89 0.21 -17.73
N ASP A 10 2.72 0.70 -18.12
CA ASP A 10 2.46 1.05 -19.51
C ASP A 10 3.37 2.22 -19.94
N LYS A 11 3.74 2.27 -21.22
CA LYS A 11 4.62 3.33 -21.77
C LYS A 11 4.03 4.72 -21.54
N LYS A 12 2.70 4.83 -21.53
CA LYS A 12 1.98 6.10 -21.29
C LYS A 12 2.06 6.58 -19.84
N THR A 13 2.33 5.68 -18.89
CA THR A 13 2.30 5.94 -17.44
C THR A 13 3.66 5.76 -16.77
N TRP A 14 4.76 5.79 -17.54
CA TRP A 14 6.14 5.67 -17.02
C TRP A 14 6.50 6.68 -15.93
N TRP A 15 5.93 7.89 -16.01
CA TRP A 15 6.09 8.92 -14.99
C TRP A 15 5.60 8.47 -13.60
N MET A 16 4.69 7.49 -13.52
CA MET A 16 4.14 7.01 -12.25
C MET A 16 5.19 6.24 -11.42
N SER A 17 6.17 5.60 -12.05
CA SER A 17 7.30 5.02 -11.32
C SER A 17 8.17 6.09 -10.66
N LEU A 18 8.30 7.26 -11.29
CA LEU A 18 9.00 8.41 -10.70
C LEU A 18 8.18 8.97 -9.53
N VAL A 19 6.85 9.05 -9.66
CA VAL A 19 5.95 9.48 -8.58
C VAL A 19 6.01 8.52 -7.38
N ASP A 20 6.05 7.21 -7.59
CA ASP A 20 6.23 6.26 -6.49
C ASP A 20 7.60 6.43 -5.80
N ALA A 21 8.67 6.64 -6.57
CA ALA A 21 10.00 6.89 -6.02
C ALA A 21 10.07 8.21 -5.22
N VAL A 22 9.51 9.29 -5.77
CA VAL A 22 9.41 10.58 -5.10
C VAL A 22 8.57 10.47 -3.83
N ARG A 23 7.43 9.78 -3.88
CA ARG A 23 6.59 9.52 -2.69
C ARG A 23 7.39 8.80 -1.60
N ARG A 24 8.16 7.76 -1.95
CA ARG A 24 9.00 7.04 -0.97
C ARG A 24 10.07 7.93 -0.36
N LEU A 25 10.68 8.81 -1.16
CA LEU A 25 11.68 9.78 -0.69
C LEU A 25 11.06 10.87 0.19
N VAL A 26 9.87 11.36 -0.16
CA VAL A 26 9.12 12.32 0.65
C VAL A 26 8.72 11.71 1.99
N LEU A 27 8.23 10.46 1.97
CA LEU A 27 7.85 9.74 3.19
C LEU A 27 9.04 9.34 4.08
N SER A 28 10.27 9.27 3.55
CA SER A 28 11.46 8.93 4.34
C SER A 28 12.24 10.17 4.79
N SER A 29 12.65 11.02 3.85
CA SER A 29 13.56 12.15 4.12
C SER A 29 12.81 13.42 4.51
N LEU A 30 11.71 13.73 3.84
CA LEU A 30 10.96 14.97 4.11
C LEU A 30 10.13 14.88 5.40
N LEU A 31 9.70 13.67 5.76
CA LEU A 31 8.98 13.42 7.00
C LEU A 31 9.81 13.83 8.23
N LEU A 32 11.13 13.67 8.19
CA LEU A 32 12.02 14.02 9.30
C LEU A 32 12.10 15.52 9.59
N VAL A 33 11.71 16.37 8.63
CA VAL A 33 11.68 17.83 8.78
C VAL A 33 10.42 18.29 9.51
N LEU A 34 9.35 17.48 9.51
CA LEU A 34 8.10 17.79 10.20
C LEU A 34 8.19 17.46 11.68
N ASP A 35 7.43 18.19 12.49
CA ASP A 35 7.26 17.90 13.91
C ASP A 35 6.63 16.52 14.13
N ARG A 36 7.08 15.81 15.18
CA ARG A 36 6.67 14.42 15.47
C ARG A 36 5.16 14.23 15.52
N ALA A 37 4.42 15.22 16.01
CA ALA A 37 2.96 15.18 16.06
C ALA A 37 2.30 15.18 14.67
N ASN A 38 2.90 15.89 13.70
CA ASN A 38 2.36 16.07 12.35
C ASN A 38 2.89 15.04 11.35
N GLN A 39 4.00 14.35 11.66
CA GLN A 39 4.63 13.34 10.80
C GLN A 39 3.67 12.23 10.38
N LEU A 40 2.93 11.65 11.33
CA LEU A 40 2.01 10.54 11.07
C LEU A 40 0.79 10.98 10.25
N LEU A 41 0.26 12.17 10.51
CA LEU A 41 -0.88 12.72 9.76
C LEU A 41 -0.49 13.08 8.31
N ALA A 42 0.70 13.67 8.12
CA ALA A 42 1.23 13.95 6.79
C ALA A 42 1.50 12.66 6.00
N ALA A 43 2.10 11.65 6.65
CA ALA A 43 2.32 10.33 6.04
C ALA A 43 1.01 9.66 5.61
N LEU A 44 -0.03 9.78 6.44
CA LEU A 44 -1.37 9.26 6.15
C LEU A 44 -1.98 9.97 4.95
N GLY A 45 -1.93 11.30 4.92
CA GLY A 45 -2.48 12.11 3.83
C GLY A 45 -1.83 11.78 2.48
N VAL A 46 -0.50 11.77 2.43
CA VAL A 46 0.25 11.42 1.21
C VAL A 46 -0.06 9.99 0.75
N SER A 47 -0.19 9.04 1.69
CA SER A 47 -0.52 7.65 1.37
C SER A 47 -1.92 7.50 0.80
N ILE A 48 -2.93 8.20 1.36
CA ILE A 48 -4.30 8.19 0.85
C ILE A 48 -4.35 8.78 -0.56
N VAL A 49 -3.76 9.95 -0.77
CA VAL A 49 -3.73 10.60 -2.10
C VAL A 49 -3.09 9.69 -3.15
N TYR A 50 -1.97 9.05 -2.80
CA TYR A 50 -1.31 8.11 -3.71
C TYR A 50 -2.18 6.90 -4.05
N VAL A 51 -2.86 6.30 -3.06
CA VAL A 51 -3.74 5.15 -3.29
C VAL A 51 -4.94 5.52 -4.16
N LEU A 52 -5.51 6.71 -3.96
CA LEU A 52 -6.58 7.24 -4.81
C LEU A 52 -6.08 7.46 -6.25
N MET A 53 -4.91 8.09 -6.42
CA MET A 53 -4.31 8.25 -7.74
C MET A 53 -4.04 6.91 -8.44
N LEU A 54 -3.53 5.92 -7.69
CA LEU A 54 -3.27 4.59 -8.23
C LEU A 54 -4.56 3.89 -8.70
N ARG A 55 -5.67 4.11 -8.00
CA ARG A 55 -7.00 3.57 -8.35
C ARG A 55 -7.58 4.23 -9.60
N GLU A 56 -7.50 5.55 -9.70
CA GLU A 56 -8.09 6.30 -10.82
C GLU A 56 -7.28 6.15 -12.11
N ILE A 57 -5.94 6.09 -12.00
CA ILE A 57 -5.07 6.03 -13.18
C ILE A 57 -4.95 4.60 -13.72
N GLY A 58 -4.86 3.59 -12.85
CA GLY A 58 -4.57 2.20 -13.26
C GLY A 58 -3.27 2.10 -14.08
N PRO A 59 -2.10 2.43 -13.50
CA PRO A 59 -0.89 2.67 -14.28
C PRO A 59 -0.20 1.40 -14.81
N HIS A 60 -0.60 0.21 -14.35
CA HIS A 60 0.06 -1.04 -14.74
C HIS A 60 -0.55 -1.63 -16.01
N TRP A 61 0.28 -2.36 -16.77
CA TRP A 61 -0.19 -3.02 -17.98
C TRP A 61 -1.13 -4.22 -17.70
N ASP A 62 -0.93 -4.92 -16.58
CA ASP A 62 -1.79 -6.04 -16.16
C ASP A 62 -2.67 -5.60 -15.00
N ALA A 63 -3.99 -5.78 -15.14
CA ALA A 63 -4.97 -5.48 -14.09
C ALA A 63 -4.73 -6.27 -12.79
N ALA A 64 -3.97 -7.37 -12.84
CA ALA A 64 -3.52 -8.06 -11.63
C ALA A 64 -2.51 -7.23 -10.81
N SER A 65 -1.60 -6.52 -11.49
CA SER A 65 -0.60 -5.66 -10.87
C SER A 65 -1.24 -4.40 -10.28
N ASP A 66 -2.26 -3.83 -10.91
CA ASP A 66 -3.02 -2.71 -10.33
C ASP A 66 -3.71 -3.11 -9.03
N VAL A 67 -4.38 -4.28 -9.01
CA VAL A 67 -5.05 -4.77 -7.81
C VAL A 67 -4.05 -5.06 -6.69
N LEU A 68 -2.90 -5.65 -7.00
CA LEU A 68 -1.86 -5.91 -6.00
C LEU A 68 -1.29 -4.62 -5.44
N SER A 69 -0.93 -3.67 -6.31
CA SER A 69 -0.41 -2.35 -5.91
C SER A 69 -1.43 -1.56 -5.08
N TYR A 70 -2.71 -1.64 -5.43
CA TYR A 70 -3.80 -1.03 -4.65
C TYR A 70 -3.94 -1.69 -3.27
N ALA A 71 -3.93 -3.03 -3.19
CA ALA A 71 -4.00 -3.76 -1.93
C ALA A 71 -2.81 -3.44 -1.01
N CYS A 72 -1.59 -3.38 -1.56
CA CYS A 72 -0.40 -2.97 -0.81
C CYS A 72 -0.52 -1.51 -0.33
N GLY A 73 -1.09 -0.63 -1.16
CA GLY A 73 -1.37 0.75 -0.77
C GLY A 73 -2.32 0.85 0.43
N LEU A 74 -3.41 0.07 0.42
CA LEU A 74 -4.34 -0.01 1.55
C LEU A 74 -3.67 -0.56 2.82
N LEU A 75 -2.78 -1.56 2.68
CA LEU A 75 -2.02 -2.09 3.81
C LEU A 75 -1.16 -1.00 4.48
N ILE A 76 -0.49 -0.17 3.69
CA ILE A 76 0.31 0.96 4.21
C ILE A 76 -0.58 1.93 5.00
N ILE A 77 -1.78 2.26 4.49
CA ILE A 77 -2.72 3.14 5.19
C ILE A 77 -3.14 2.54 6.54
N VAL A 78 -3.48 1.25 6.57
CA VAL A 78 -3.83 0.55 7.82
C VAL A 78 -2.67 0.57 8.82
N CYS A 79 -1.44 0.32 8.36
CA CYS A 79 -0.24 0.44 9.20
C CYS A 79 -0.07 1.84 9.80
N ILE A 80 -0.23 2.90 8.99
CA ILE A 80 -0.11 4.28 9.47
C ILE A 80 -1.23 4.60 10.46
N LEU A 81 -2.47 4.20 10.19
CA LEU A 81 -3.59 4.36 11.14
C LEU A 81 -3.32 3.67 12.47
N THR A 82 -2.77 2.45 12.43
CA THR A 82 -2.35 1.71 13.64
C THR A 82 -1.36 2.54 14.47
N LEU A 83 -0.35 3.12 13.81
CA LEU A 83 0.64 3.96 14.49
C LEU A 83 0.04 5.24 15.04
N VAL A 84 -0.89 5.87 14.32
CA VAL A 84 -1.65 7.04 14.79
C VAL A 84 -2.43 6.71 16.06
N PHE A 85 -3.19 5.61 16.07
CA PHE A 85 -3.96 5.19 17.24
C PHE A 85 -3.06 4.78 18.41
N ALA A 86 -1.92 4.13 18.15
CA ALA A 86 -0.94 3.79 19.18
C ALA A 86 -0.35 5.04 19.83
N ASN A 87 -0.07 6.08 19.04
CA ASN A 87 0.47 7.35 19.52
C ASN A 87 -0.58 8.22 20.22
N ALA A 88 -1.82 8.25 19.73
CA ALA A 88 -2.93 8.96 20.37
C ALA A 88 -3.39 8.30 21.67
N GLY A 89 -3.10 7.01 21.84
CA GLY A 89 -3.54 6.18 22.95
C GLY A 89 -2.75 6.31 24.25
N GLU A 90 -2.04 7.42 24.53
CA GLU A 90 -1.44 7.62 25.86
C GLU A 90 -2.47 7.50 27.00
N SER A 91 -3.74 7.78 26.72
CA SER A 91 -4.88 7.65 27.64
C SER A 91 -5.52 6.25 27.71
N LEU A 92 -5.07 5.26 26.92
CA LEU A 92 -5.59 3.89 26.93
C LEU A 92 -4.85 3.01 27.94
N THR A 93 -5.59 2.23 28.73
CA THR A 93 -5.05 1.25 29.68
C THR A 93 -4.13 0.24 28.96
N LYS A 94 -3.15 -0.36 29.68
CA LYS A 94 -2.19 -1.33 29.12
C LYS A 94 -2.85 -2.43 28.27
N SER A 95 -4.05 -2.88 28.67
CA SER A 95 -4.85 -3.87 27.92
C SER A 95 -5.39 -3.35 26.58
N GLY A 96 -5.78 -2.07 26.50
CA GLY A 96 -6.26 -1.45 25.27
C GLY A 96 -5.17 -1.30 24.21
N LYS A 97 -3.93 -0.99 24.63
CA LYS A 97 -2.76 -0.91 23.73
C LYS A 97 -2.43 -2.27 23.10
N ALA A 98 -2.45 -3.33 23.91
CA ALA A 98 -2.22 -4.69 23.43
C ALA A 98 -3.32 -5.15 22.46
N ALA A 99 -4.60 -4.89 22.79
CA ALA A 99 -5.73 -5.23 21.92
C ALA A 99 -5.68 -4.49 20.58
N ALA A 100 -5.34 -3.20 20.57
CA ALA A 100 -5.18 -2.43 19.34
C ALA A 100 -4.04 -2.98 18.46
N GLY A 101 -2.89 -3.30 19.07
CA GLY A 101 -1.75 -3.90 18.36
C GLY A 101 -2.09 -5.25 17.72
N VAL A 102 -2.72 -6.15 18.49
CA VAL A 102 -3.15 -7.47 17.99
C VAL A 102 -4.21 -7.33 16.89
N GLY A 103 -5.22 -6.47 17.09
CA GLY A 103 -6.25 -6.22 16.09
C GLY A 103 -5.66 -5.73 14.76
N CYS A 104 -4.70 -4.80 14.83
CA CYS A 104 -4.03 -4.29 13.65
C CYS A 104 -3.14 -5.35 12.97
N PHE A 105 -2.46 -6.20 13.73
CA PHE A 105 -1.70 -7.33 13.18
C PHE A 105 -2.62 -8.29 12.41
N VAL A 106 -3.78 -8.63 12.99
CA VAL A 106 -4.77 -9.51 12.35
C VAL A 106 -5.33 -8.89 11.05
N VAL A 107 -5.65 -7.60 11.05
CA VAL A 107 -6.13 -6.91 9.84
C VAL A 107 -5.04 -6.90 8.75
N ASN A 108 -3.79 -6.62 9.11
CA ASN A 108 -2.69 -6.64 8.14
C ASN A 108 -2.46 -8.04 7.53
N ILE A 109 -2.47 -9.08 8.36
CA ILE A 109 -2.39 -10.47 7.89
C ILE A 109 -3.59 -10.81 6.99
N GLY A 110 -4.80 -10.41 7.38
CA GLY A 110 -6.01 -10.66 6.60
C GLY A 110 -5.97 -10.02 5.21
N VAL A 111 -5.55 -8.74 5.12
CA VAL A 111 -5.36 -8.05 3.83
C VAL A 111 -4.30 -8.74 2.98
N LEU A 112 -3.21 -9.20 3.59
CA LEU A 112 -2.13 -9.88 2.89
C LEU A 112 -2.57 -11.25 2.34
N VAL A 113 -3.31 -12.02 3.13
CA VAL A 113 -3.91 -13.30 2.71
C VAL A 113 -4.92 -13.07 1.58
N LEU A 114 -5.78 -12.06 1.68
CA LEU A 114 -6.75 -11.71 0.65
C LEU A 114 -6.06 -11.32 -0.66
N ALA A 115 -5.00 -10.51 -0.58
CA ALA A 115 -4.22 -10.10 -1.75
C ALA A 115 -3.58 -11.32 -2.44
N ILE A 116 -2.95 -12.23 -1.67
CA ILE A 116 -2.39 -13.48 -2.20
C ILE A 116 -3.49 -14.34 -2.82
N TRP A 117 -4.62 -14.49 -2.16
CA TRP A 117 -5.74 -15.29 -2.66
C TRP A 117 -6.29 -14.74 -3.98
N LEU A 118 -6.50 -13.42 -4.10
CA LEU A 118 -6.96 -12.78 -5.33
C LEU A 118 -5.98 -12.98 -6.49
N VAL A 119 -4.68 -12.86 -6.22
CA VAL A 119 -3.62 -13.12 -7.22
C VAL A 119 -3.68 -14.58 -7.66
N VAL A 120 -3.73 -15.53 -6.73
CA VAL A 120 -3.78 -16.96 -7.03
C VAL A 120 -5.06 -17.35 -7.79
N ALA A 121 -6.22 -16.84 -7.38
CA ALA A 121 -7.51 -17.12 -8.02
C ALA A 121 -7.53 -16.62 -9.48
N ARG A 122 -7.01 -15.42 -9.73
CA ARG A 122 -6.87 -14.91 -11.11
C ARG A 122 -5.85 -15.70 -11.93
N TRP A 123 -4.74 -16.12 -11.32
CA TRP A 123 -3.74 -16.95 -12.00
C TRP A 123 -4.31 -18.29 -12.44
N ARG A 124 -5.15 -18.92 -11.61
CA ARG A 124 -5.90 -20.13 -11.98
C ARG A 124 -6.87 -19.88 -13.13
N LYS A 125 -7.60 -18.75 -13.11
CA LYS A 125 -8.56 -18.40 -14.17
C LYS A 125 -7.87 -18.19 -15.53
N LYS A 126 -6.72 -17.51 -15.57
CA LYS A 126 -5.91 -17.37 -16.80
C LYS A 126 -5.45 -18.73 -17.35
N ARG A 127 -5.02 -19.67 -16.48
CA ARG A 127 -4.62 -21.03 -16.90
C ARG A 127 -5.78 -21.89 -17.41
N ALA A 128 -6.98 -21.74 -16.86
CA ALA A 128 -8.15 -22.49 -17.29
C ALA A 128 -8.67 -22.10 -18.68
N VAL A 129 -8.33 -20.90 -19.18
CA VAL A 129 -8.76 -20.37 -20.49
C VAL A 129 -7.74 -20.67 -21.61
N ALA A 130 -6.53 -21.13 -21.27
CA ALA A 130 -5.49 -21.47 -22.24
C ALA A 130 -5.29 -22.99 -22.53
N PRO A 131 -6.29 -23.89 -22.52
CA PRO A 131 -6.03 -25.31 -22.73
C PRO A 131 -5.87 -25.72 -24.22
N GLY A 132 -5.49 -24.83 -25.14
CA GLY A 132 -5.48 -25.16 -26.58
C GLY A 132 -4.60 -24.32 -27.50
N ALA A 133 -3.44 -23.84 -27.04
CA ALA A 133 -2.41 -23.25 -27.91
C ALA A 133 -1.10 -24.03 -27.80
#